data_AF-A0A818R7D9-F1
#
_entry.id   AF-A0A818R7D9-F1
#
_cell.length_a   1.000
_cell.length_b   1.000
_cell.length_c   1.000
_cell.angle_alpha   90.00
_cell.angle_beta   90.00
_cell.angle_gamma   90.00
#
_symmetry.space_group_name_H-M   'P 1'
#
loop_
_entity.id
_entity.type
_entity.pdbx_description
1 polymer ?
#
loop_
_entity_poly.entity_id
_entity_poly.type
_entity_poly.pdbx_seq_one_letter_code
_entity_poly.pdbx_strand_id
1 'polypeptide(L)'
;MPTAWLGLWYQRGMNSLLEITNDQIQSKGFCLDVLSAQQYYLFNDRTNLCTRCLLFIPRHINLLQYRESECIDVDEQLNITSCPNMIALDAALYTLHRNDSKSQSCPIQPPFQLTNLIKHGSVCHQSISSSYMNECVDHDQFHLHFTPCLSYQPVLDFQFTCVGTWIEDFDTYFVTRILSHNHQNNQYACFRFSTKEKSSSSLSLYMATDDSCHDIYSKHMSTVINLSTKNDPMNHDCIFPKEFQSYEWYSINRTIRMIIKNYDIEFIGINKRFHCQEVIHSEKSISIYRIRTLTNCHMKEECLRIIQRTSNVIELYTKSLSNGNNCSYFNNENYSLYETFFTKSFAISNSCPTHIGYLIYQSNTDYYLKRKSFLMSVGCDNKEKLIISQKQKDLEHRSVMQSDICLASWQSKDHSTTYLIAQSKFSNASYCLSFKITNEVLICNNSNGCSFNNHADDKTISIYSARLINPCSQSQQLSLNYLLLFTTIFFSMNNIR
;
A
#
# COMPACT_ATOMS: atom_id res chain seq x y z
N MET A 1 36.44 -14.11 -6.87
CA MET A 1 35.01 -14.19 -7.23
C MET A 1 34.45 -12.83 -7.61
N PRO A 2 33.47 -12.76 -8.52
CA PRO A 2 32.73 -11.53 -8.81
C PRO A 2 32.07 -10.95 -7.56
N THR A 3 32.19 -9.64 -7.36
CA THR A 3 31.62 -8.93 -6.19
C THR A 3 30.10 -9.06 -6.11
N ALA A 4 29.43 -9.18 -7.25
CA ALA A 4 27.98 -9.36 -7.34
C ALA A 4 27.49 -10.72 -6.79
N TRP A 5 28.39 -11.68 -6.53
CA TRP A 5 28.04 -13.00 -5.98
C TRP A 5 28.24 -13.08 -4.47
N LEU A 6 28.88 -12.08 -3.87
CA LEU A 6 29.17 -12.08 -2.44
C LEU A 6 27.88 -12.06 -1.61
N GLY A 7 27.88 -12.77 -0.48
CA GLY A 7 26.79 -12.82 0.48
C GLY A 7 26.27 -14.23 0.75
N LEU A 8 25.06 -14.30 1.31
CA LEU A 8 24.40 -15.54 1.72
C LEU A 8 23.43 -16.03 0.65
N TRP A 9 23.49 -17.32 0.35
CA TRP A 9 22.69 -17.97 -0.68
C TRP A 9 21.96 -19.20 -0.13
N TYR A 10 20.75 -19.40 -0.58
CA TYR A 10 19.96 -20.60 -0.32
C TYR A 10 20.16 -21.61 -1.46
N GLN A 11 20.37 -22.87 -1.10
CA GLN A 11 20.42 -23.99 -2.03
C GLN A 11 19.56 -25.12 -1.48
N ARG A 12 18.73 -25.72 -2.33
CA ARG A 12 17.95 -26.91 -1.98
C ARG A 12 18.86 -28.05 -1.49
N GLY A 13 18.45 -28.71 -0.40
CA GLY A 13 19.16 -29.85 0.17
C GLY A 13 20.32 -29.48 1.09
N MET A 14 20.61 -28.19 1.28
CA MET A 14 21.56 -27.72 2.28
C MET A 14 20.84 -27.33 3.58
N ASN A 15 21.41 -27.74 4.71
CA ASN A 15 20.85 -27.46 6.04
C ASN A 15 21.02 -26.00 6.48
N SER A 16 21.91 -25.25 5.84
CA SER A 16 22.22 -23.86 6.14
C SER A 16 22.41 -23.06 4.85
N LEU A 17 22.30 -21.74 4.97
CA LEU A 17 22.70 -20.82 3.91
C LEU A 17 24.19 -21.02 3.60
N LEU A 18 24.53 -20.86 2.32
CA LEU A 18 25.86 -20.97 1.75
C LEU A 18 26.44 -19.56 1.61
N GLU A 19 27.54 -19.30 2.31
CA GLU A 19 28.26 -18.04 2.19
C GLU A 19 29.25 -18.09 1.01
N ILE A 20 29.17 -17.07 0.13
CA ILE A 20 30.14 -16.81 -0.93
C ILE A 20 30.97 -15.59 -0.55
N THR A 21 32.28 -15.79 -0.47
CA THR A 21 33.28 -14.74 -0.19
C THR A 21 34.15 -14.50 -1.43
N ASN A 22 35.21 -13.69 -1.29
CA ASN A 22 36.06 -13.32 -2.42
C ASN A 22 36.76 -14.52 -3.07
N ASP A 23 37.09 -15.53 -2.29
CA ASP A 23 37.91 -16.67 -2.67
C ASP A 23 37.33 -18.02 -2.19
N GLN A 24 36.20 -18.02 -1.48
CA GLN A 24 35.64 -19.24 -0.92
C GLN A 24 34.12 -19.34 -1.16
N ILE A 25 33.67 -20.58 -1.32
CA ILE A 25 32.26 -20.96 -1.15
C ILE A 25 32.21 -21.95 0.00
N GLN A 26 31.45 -21.64 1.06
CA GLN A 26 31.52 -22.34 2.35
C GLN A 26 31.45 -23.88 2.25
N SER A 27 30.62 -24.43 1.38
CA SER A 27 30.47 -25.89 1.18
C SER A 27 31.26 -26.49 0.01
N LYS A 28 31.95 -25.66 -0.78
CA LYS A 28 32.70 -26.09 -1.97
C LYS A 28 34.20 -25.85 -1.85
N GLY A 29 34.63 -25.09 -0.84
CA GLY A 29 36.03 -24.82 -0.55
C GLY A 29 36.55 -23.56 -1.23
N PHE A 30 37.86 -23.53 -1.52
CA PHE A 30 38.57 -22.33 -1.97
C PHE A 30 38.79 -22.34 -3.48
N CYS A 31 38.61 -21.19 -4.10
CA CYS A 31 38.90 -20.98 -5.51
C CYS A 31 40.42 -20.88 -5.72
N LEU A 32 40.96 -21.79 -6.54
CA LEU A 32 42.37 -21.85 -6.89
C LEU A 32 42.69 -21.00 -8.12
N ASP A 33 41.84 -21.06 -9.13
CA ASP A 33 42.05 -20.40 -10.42
C ASP A 33 40.73 -20.13 -11.14
N VAL A 34 40.75 -19.20 -12.10
CA VAL A 34 39.54 -18.66 -12.76
C VAL A 34 39.79 -18.44 -14.26
N LEU A 35 38.95 -19.05 -15.09
CA LEU A 35 38.83 -18.73 -16.51
C LEU A 35 37.59 -17.87 -16.73
N SER A 36 37.70 -16.59 -16.34
CA SER A 36 36.58 -15.67 -16.18
C SER A 36 35.79 -15.43 -17.47
N ALA A 37 36.46 -15.40 -18.62
CA ALA A 37 35.83 -15.22 -19.93
C ALA A 37 34.80 -16.32 -20.25
N GLN A 38 34.93 -17.50 -19.66
CA GLN A 38 34.07 -18.66 -19.87
C GLN A 38 33.33 -19.09 -18.59
N GLN A 39 33.45 -18.32 -17.50
CA GLN A 39 32.81 -18.61 -16.21
C GLN A 39 33.20 -19.96 -15.57
N TYR A 40 34.38 -20.49 -15.88
CA TYR A 40 34.92 -21.67 -15.20
C TYR A 40 35.80 -21.27 -14.01
N TYR A 41 35.67 -22.01 -12.92
CA TYR A 41 36.38 -21.80 -11.66
C TYR A 41 36.89 -23.14 -11.14
N LEU A 42 38.16 -23.19 -10.76
CA LEU A 42 38.77 -24.36 -10.15
C LEU A 42 38.69 -24.22 -8.64
N PHE A 43 38.16 -25.22 -7.96
CA PHE A 43 37.98 -25.23 -6.51
C PHE A 43 38.71 -26.38 -5.85
N ASN A 44 39.35 -26.08 -4.71
CA ASN A 44 39.85 -27.08 -3.78
C ASN A 44 38.78 -27.40 -2.74
N ASP A 45 38.14 -28.56 -2.89
CA ASP A 45 37.18 -29.12 -1.95
C ASP A 45 37.93 -29.79 -0.80
N ARG A 46 38.14 -29.04 0.29
CA ARG A 46 38.81 -29.53 1.49
C ARG A 46 38.02 -30.61 2.23
N THR A 47 36.72 -30.73 1.98
CA THR A 47 35.87 -31.71 2.66
C THR A 47 36.12 -33.11 2.09
N ASN A 48 36.16 -33.19 0.76
CA ASN A 48 36.40 -34.45 0.05
C ASN A 48 37.88 -34.66 -0.34
N LEU A 49 38.76 -33.70 0.00
CA LEU A 49 40.19 -33.72 -0.33
C LEU A 49 40.42 -33.88 -1.84
N CYS A 50 39.74 -33.07 -2.66
CA CYS A 50 39.82 -33.14 -4.11
C CYS A 50 39.68 -31.77 -4.76
N THR A 51 39.89 -31.72 -6.07
CA THR A 51 39.67 -30.54 -6.89
C THR A 51 38.41 -30.72 -7.75
N ARG A 52 37.64 -29.65 -7.94
CA ARG A 52 36.44 -29.65 -8.79
C ARG A 52 36.44 -28.43 -9.72
N CYS A 53 35.97 -28.63 -10.93
CA CYS A 53 35.67 -27.55 -11.87
C CYS A 53 34.21 -27.13 -11.73
N LEU A 54 33.95 -25.84 -11.55
CA LEU A 54 32.61 -25.27 -11.48
C LEU A 54 32.40 -24.33 -12.67
N LEU A 55 31.30 -24.54 -13.41
CA LEU A 55 30.82 -23.63 -14.44
C LEU A 55 29.64 -22.84 -13.87
N PHE A 56 29.84 -21.54 -13.67
CA PHE A 56 28.78 -20.65 -13.21
C PHE A 56 27.99 -20.05 -14.36
N ILE A 57 26.67 -20.02 -14.20
CA ILE A 57 25.70 -19.50 -15.14
C ILE A 57 24.89 -18.41 -14.42
N PRO A 58 25.37 -17.15 -14.42
CA PRO A 58 24.67 -16.06 -13.76
C PRO A 58 23.40 -15.71 -14.54
N ARG A 59 22.23 -16.01 -13.95
CA ARG A 59 20.92 -15.74 -14.58
C ARG A 59 20.36 -14.38 -14.19
N HIS A 60 20.52 -14.01 -12.92
CA HIS A 60 20.05 -12.74 -12.36
C HIS A 60 20.90 -12.36 -11.13
N ILE A 61 20.86 -11.11 -10.66
CA ILE A 61 21.59 -10.70 -9.44
C ILE A 61 21.18 -11.50 -8.18
N ASN A 62 19.94 -12.00 -8.19
CA ASN A 62 19.37 -12.83 -7.12
C ASN A 62 19.40 -14.33 -7.42
N LEU A 63 19.91 -14.76 -8.60
CA LEU A 63 19.86 -16.15 -9.04
C LEU A 63 21.15 -16.54 -9.76
N LEU A 64 21.88 -17.47 -9.16
CA LEU A 64 23.10 -18.03 -9.73
C LEU A 64 22.91 -19.53 -9.92
N GLN A 65 23.17 -20.03 -11.12
CA GLN A 65 23.19 -21.47 -11.38
C GLN A 65 24.62 -21.92 -11.58
N TYR A 66 24.90 -23.19 -11.31
CA TYR A 66 26.19 -23.77 -11.64
C TYR A 66 26.12 -25.27 -11.89
N ARG A 67 27.11 -25.77 -12.62
CA ARG A 67 27.40 -27.20 -12.78
C ARG A 67 28.78 -27.48 -12.21
N GLU A 68 29.00 -28.69 -11.73
CA GLU A 68 30.29 -29.12 -11.22
C GLU A 68 30.76 -30.41 -11.89
N SER A 69 32.08 -30.58 -11.97
CA SER A 69 32.69 -31.87 -12.33
C SER A 69 32.61 -32.85 -11.16
N GLU A 70 32.92 -34.10 -11.47
CA GLU A 70 33.29 -35.07 -10.44
C GLU A 70 34.51 -34.58 -9.64
N CYS A 71 34.67 -35.17 -8.46
CA CYS A 71 35.77 -34.94 -7.52
C CYS A 71 37.04 -35.60 -8.07
N ILE A 72 38.08 -34.82 -8.35
CA ILE A 72 39.35 -35.31 -8.91
C ILE A 72 40.46 -35.21 -7.86
N ASP A 73 41.21 -36.29 -7.67
CA ASP A 73 42.26 -36.37 -6.65
C ASP A 73 43.31 -35.26 -6.80
N VAL A 74 43.78 -34.73 -5.67
CA VAL A 74 44.70 -33.58 -5.61
C VAL A 74 46.07 -33.87 -6.25
N ASP A 75 46.44 -35.16 -6.34
CA ASP A 75 47.69 -35.60 -6.96
C ASP A 75 47.68 -35.43 -8.49
N GLU A 76 46.50 -35.31 -9.11
CA GLU A 76 46.37 -34.89 -10.50
C GLU A 76 46.49 -33.37 -10.59
N GLN A 77 47.62 -32.87 -11.11
CA GLN A 77 47.81 -31.44 -11.36
C GLN A 77 46.81 -30.93 -12.39
N LEU A 78 45.70 -30.40 -11.91
CA LEU A 78 44.64 -29.82 -12.71
C LEU A 78 44.92 -28.36 -13.05
N ASN A 79 44.78 -28.03 -14.33
CA ASN A 79 44.87 -26.67 -14.83
C ASN A 79 43.46 -26.18 -15.16
N ILE A 80 43.14 -24.91 -14.88
CA ILE A 80 41.84 -24.30 -15.21
C ILE A 80 41.43 -24.50 -16.69
N THR A 81 42.40 -24.62 -17.61
CA THR A 81 42.13 -24.84 -19.03
C THR A 81 41.49 -26.20 -19.35
N SER A 82 41.58 -27.19 -18.45
CA SER A 82 40.92 -28.50 -18.64
C SER A 82 39.45 -28.49 -18.26
N CYS A 83 39.01 -27.56 -17.39
CA CYS A 83 37.65 -27.53 -16.84
C CYS A 83 36.51 -27.64 -17.86
N PRO A 84 36.54 -27.00 -19.05
CA PRO A 84 35.48 -27.13 -20.04
C PRO A 84 35.21 -28.57 -20.50
N ASN A 85 36.21 -29.44 -20.43
CA ASN A 85 36.08 -30.84 -20.86
C ASN A 85 35.74 -31.79 -19.70
N MET A 86 35.77 -31.31 -18.46
CA MET A 86 35.59 -32.15 -17.26
C MET A 86 34.17 -32.14 -16.72
N ILE A 87 33.40 -31.11 -17.03
CA ILE A 87 31.99 -31.03 -16.64
C ILE A 87 31.19 -31.80 -17.69
N ALA A 88 30.54 -32.88 -17.26
CA ALA A 88 29.71 -33.69 -18.14
C ALA A 88 28.55 -32.85 -18.72
N LEU A 89 28.16 -33.15 -19.96
CA LEU A 89 27.07 -32.43 -20.65
C LEU A 89 25.71 -32.59 -19.93
N ASP A 90 25.54 -33.69 -19.20
CA ASP A 90 24.38 -34.03 -18.38
C ASP A 90 24.61 -33.77 -16.87
N ALA A 91 25.73 -33.13 -16.49
CA ALA A 91 26.00 -32.78 -15.11
C ALA A 91 24.84 -31.98 -14.49
N ALA A 92 24.52 -32.29 -13.24
CA ALA A 92 23.41 -31.70 -12.51
C ALA A 92 23.54 -30.17 -12.44
N LEU A 93 22.42 -29.48 -12.62
CA LEU A 93 22.33 -28.02 -12.50
C LEU A 93 21.88 -27.66 -11.08
N TYR A 94 22.74 -26.99 -10.35
CA TYR A 94 22.44 -26.45 -9.03
C TYR A 94 21.98 -25.00 -9.14
N THR A 95 21.02 -24.61 -8.31
CA THR A 95 20.47 -23.25 -8.27
C THR A 95 20.67 -22.65 -6.89
N LEU A 96 21.28 -21.48 -6.86
CA LEU A 96 21.50 -20.64 -5.68
C LEU A 96 20.56 -19.43 -5.74
N HIS A 97 19.78 -19.25 -4.69
CA HIS A 97 18.88 -18.10 -4.51
C HIS A 97 19.47 -17.15 -3.50
N ARG A 98 19.60 -15.86 -3.82
CA ARG A 98 20.17 -14.88 -2.90
C ARG A 98 19.26 -14.72 -1.68
N ASN A 99 19.78 -14.84 -0.47
CA ASN A 99 18.97 -14.77 0.75
C ASN A 99 18.37 -13.37 0.97
N ASP A 100 19.13 -12.32 0.68
CA ASP A 100 18.72 -10.92 0.77
C ASP A 100 18.11 -10.38 -0.54
N SER A 101 17.48 -11.25 -1.32
CA SER A 101 16.88 -10.90 -2.61
C SER A 101 15.91 -9.72 -2.51
N LYS A 102 16.19 -8.67 -3.27
CA LYS A 102 15.22 -7.58 -3.50
C LYS A 102 14.12 -8.06 -4.42
N SER A 103 12.88 -7.71 -4.09
CA SER A 103 11.73 -7.99 -4.94
C SER A 103 11.75 -7.12 -6.19
N GLN A 104 11.04 -7.58 -7.24
CA GLN A 104 10.88 -6.86 -8.49
C GLN A 104 9.51 -7.14 -9.09
N SER A 105 9.05 -6.28 -10.00
CA SER A 105 7.78 -6.47 -10.68
C SER A 105 7.70 -7.82 -11.39
N CYS A 106 6.56 -8.49 -11.25
CA CYS A 106 6.32 -9.78 -11.88
C CYS A 106 6.20 -9.63 -13.41
N PRO A 107 6.75 -10.57 -14.20
CA PRO A 107 6.69 -10.48 -15.67
C PRO A 107 5.33 -10.88 -16.26
N ILE A 108 4.44 -11.43 -15.43
CA ILE A 108 3.07 -11.81 -15.77
C ILE A 108 2.09 -10.69 -15.39
N GLN A 109 0.97 -10.62 -16.10
CA GLN A 109 -0.07 -9.59 -15.89
C GLN A 109 -1.42 -10.25 -15.56
N PRO A 110 -1.61 -10.77 -14.33
CA PRO A 110 -2.92 -11.20 -13.86
C PRO A 110 -3.92 -10.02 -13.86
N PRO A 111 -5.25 -10.25 -13.88
CA PRO A 111 -5.92 -11.46 -13.43
C PRO A 111 -6.13 -12.55 -14.49
N PHE A 112 -5.95 -13.80 -14.06
CA PHE A 112 -6.23 -14.99 -14.86
C PHE A 112 -7.22 -15.92 -14.16
N GLN A 113 -8.02 -16.61 -14.96
CA GLN A 113 -8.72 -17.82 -14.54
C GLN A 113 -7.90 -19.02 -14.99
N LEU A 114 -7.77 -20.04 -14.14
CA LEU A 114 -7.23 -21.30 -14.61
C LEU A 114 -8.22 -21.92 -15.60
N THR A 115 -7.73 -22.70 -16.56
CA THR A 115 -8.55 -23.43 -17.55
C THR A 115 -8.32 -24.93 -17.47
N ASN A 116 -7.09 -25.36 -17.19
CA ASN A 116 -6.74 -26.72 -16.80
C ASN A 116 -5.38 -26.74 -16.08
N LEU A 117 -5.10 -27.87 -15.44
CA LEU A 117 -3.80 -28.17 -14.85
C LEU A 117 -3.35 -29.54 -15.35
N ILE A 118 -2.09 -29.63 -15.78
CA ILE A 118 -1.47 -30.86 -16.25
C ILE A 118 -0.30 -31.17 -15.32
N LYS A 119 -0.35 -32.34 -14.67
CA LYS A 119 0.73 -32.83 -13.82
C LYS A 119 0.99 -34.31 -14.12
N HIS A 120 2.25 -34.65 -14.44
CA HIS A 120 2.65 -36.01 -14.82
C HIS A 120 1.77 -36.64 -15.93
N GLY A 121 1.38 -35.85 -16.93
CA GLY A 121 0.52 -36.30 -18.04
C GLY A 121 -0.98 -36.46 -17.70
N SER A 122 -1.38 -36.31 -16.44
CA SER A 122 -2.80 -36.29 -16.05
C SER A 122 -3.37 -34.87 -16.18
N VAL A 123 -4.48 -34.74 -16.91
CA VAL A 123 -5.18 -33.46 -17.10
C VAL A 123 -6.33 -33.39 -16.11
N CYS A 124 -6.32 -32.36 -15.29
CA CYS A 124 -7.43 -32.03 -14.43
C CYS A 124 -8.36 -31.04 -15.11
N HIS A 125 -9.63 -31.43 -15.24
CA HIS A 125 -10.70 -30.61 -15.83
C HIS A 125 -11.79 -30.20 -14.83
N GLN A 126 -11.84 -30.80 -13.63
CA GLN A 126 -12.96 -30.59 -12.69
C GLN A 126 -12.64 -29.56 -11.59
N SER A 127 -13.60 -28.64 -11.39
CA SER A 127 -13.66 -27.50 -10.44
C SER A 127 -12.65 -26.35 -10.67
N ILE A 128 -12.42 -26.00 -11.93
CA ILE A 128 -11.50 -24.92 -12.30
C ILE A 128 -12.15 -23.52 -12.30
N SER A 129 -13.48 -23.43 -12.25
CA SER A 129 -14.20 -22.15 -12.23
C SER A 129 -13.95 -21.30 -10.97
N SER A 130 -13.47 -21.91 -9.88
CA SER A 130 -13.07 -21.20 -8.64
C SER A 130 -11.57 -20.96 -8.53
N SER A 131 -10.74 -21.56 -9.39
CA SER A 131 -9.28 -21.37 -9.36
C SER A 131 -8.88 -20.12 -10.14
N TYR A 132 -8.07 -19.26 -9.53
CA TYR A 132 -7.69 -17.97 -10.10
C TYR A 132 -6.27 -17.57 -9.74
N MET A 133 -5.72 -16.66 -10.54
CA MET A 133 -4.47 -15.98 -10.24
C MET A 133 -4.68 -14.47 -10.33
N ASN A 134 -4.39 -13.76 -9.25
CA ASN A 134 -4.60 -12.31 -9.15
C ASN A 134 -3.30 -11.57 -8.87
N GLU A 135 -3.20 -10.34 -9.36
CA GLU A 135 -2.19 -9.41 -8.91
C GLU A 135 -2.48 -8.99 -7.47
N CYS A 136 -1.44 -8.79 -6.67
CA CYS A 136 -1.57 -8.10 -5.40
C CYS A 136 -1.47 -6.57 -5.62
N VAL A 137 -1.74 -5.78 -4.59
CA VAL A 137 -1.59 -4.31 -4.69
C VAL A 137 -0.16 -3.93 -5.05
N ASP A 138 0.81 -4.66 -4.48
CA ASP A 138 2.20 -4.55 -4.88
C ASP A 138 2.45 -5.35 -6.18
N HIS A 139 2.91 -4.67 -7.22
CA HIS A 139 3.20 -5.25 -8.55
C HIS A 139 4.31 -6.32 -8.56
N ASP A 140 5.00 -6.50 -7.43
CA ASP A 140 6.00 -7.55 -7.22
C ASP A 140 5.39 -8.85 -6.67
N GLN A 141 4.08 -8.88 -6.44
CA GLN A 141 3.39 -10.01 -5.82
C GLN A 141 2.17 -10.45 -6.60
N PHE A 142 1.90 -11.75 -6.55
CA PHE A 142 0.66 -12.33 -7.05
C PHE A 142 0.19 -13.45 -6.15
N HIS A 143 -1.10 -13.74 -6.26
CA HIS A 143 -1.79 -14.75 -5.50
C HIS A 143 -2.35 -15.81 -6.44
N LEU A 144 -2.10 -17.07 -6.11
CA LEU A 144 -2.60 -18.24 -6.80
C LEU A 144 -3.52 -19.01 -5.85
N HIS A 145 -4.80 -19.03 -6.20
CA HIS A 145 -5.81 -19.83 -5.54
C HIS A 145 -6.15 -21.04 -6.41
N PHE A 146 -5.92 -22.23 -5.87
CA PHE A 146 -6.13 -23.49 -6.57
C PHE A 146 -7.07 -24.39 -5.78
N THR A 147 -8.27 -24.60 -6.33
CA THR A 147 -9.20 -25.63 -5.88
C THR A 147 -8.76 -26.98 -6.47
N PRO A 148 -8.50 -28.00 -5.65
CA PRO A 148 -7.99 -29.28 -6.13
C PRO A 148 -9.05 -30.05 -6.91
N CYS A 149 -8.57 -30.94 -7.76
CA CYS A 149 -9.41 -31.76 -8.65
C CYS A 149 -10.31 -32.74 -7.90
N LEU A 150 -9.90 -33.15 -6.71
CA LEU A 150 -10.59 -34.12 -5.89
C LEU A 150 -11.02 -33.43 -4.59
N SER A 151 -12.32 -33.49 -4.27
CA SER A 151 -12.93 -32.73 -3.17
C SER A 151 -12.35 -33.04 -1.77
N TYR A 152 -11.63 -34.15 -1.61
CA TYR A 152 -10.98 -34.54 -0.36
C TYR A 152 -9.60 -33.89 -0.17
N GLN A 153 -9.01 -33.33 -1.23
CA GLN A 153 -7.74 -32.63 -1.15
C GLN A 153 -7.96 -31.20 -0.63
N PRO A 154 -6.97 -30.63 0.07
CA PRO A 154 -7.06 -29.25 0.55
C PRO A 154 -6.94 -28.25 -0.61
N VAL A 155 -7.67 -27.14 -0.49
CA VAL A 155 -7.45 -25.94 -1.32
C VAL A 155 -6.03 -25.44 -1.09
N LEU A 156 -5.33 -25.18 -2.20
CA LEU A 156 -3.98 -24.64 -2.17
C LEU A 156 -4.04 -23.15 -2.44
N ASP A 157 -3.45 -22.37 -1.53
CA ASP A 157 -3.54 -20.92 -1.55
C ASP A 157 -2.13 -20.35 -1.30
N PHE A 158 -1.56 -19.76 -2.34
CA PHE A 158 -0.17 -19.32 -2.35
C PHE A 158 -0.07 -17.85 -2.73
N GLN A 159 0.69 -17.11 -1.94
CA GLN A 159 1.14 -15.77 -2.29
C GLN A 159 2.63 -15.82 -2.61
N PHE A 160 3.00 -15.22 -3.72
CA PHE A 160 4.34 -15.23 -4.27
C PHE A 160 4.87 -13.80 -4.40
N THR A 161 6.15 -13.60 -4.11
CA THR A 161 6.88 -12.36 -4.42
C THR A 161 7.91 -12.66 -5.50
N CYS A 162 7.86 -11.97 -6.63
CA CYS A 162 8.85 -12.08 -7.69
C CYS A 162 10.19 -11.50 -7.26
N VAL A 163 11.27 -12.27 -7.46
CA VAL A 163 12.64 -11.90 -7.03
C VAL A 163 13.65 -11.91 -8.17
N GLY A 164 13.34 -12.53 -9.31
CA GLY A 164 14.24 -12.56 -10.45
C GLY A 164 13.53 -13.02 -11.72
N THR A 165 13.97 -12.48 -12.85
CA THR A 165 13.41 -12.78 -14.18
C THR A 165 14.55 -12.76 -15.17
N TRP A 166 14.56 -13.72 -16.09
CA TRP A 166 15.50 -13.76 -17.19
C TRP A 166 14.81 -14.37 -18.42
N ILE A 167 15.41 -14.16 -19.59
CA ILE A 167 14.88 -14.63 -20.87
C ILE A 167 15.92 -15.53 -21.50
N GLU A 168 15.50 -16.70 -21.94
CA GLU A 168 16.32 -17.60 -22.77
C GLU A 168 15.52 -17.93 -24.04
N ASP A 169 16.11 -17.63 -25.19
CA ASP A 169 15.47 -17.76 -26.51
C ASP A 169 14.13 -17.00 -26.61
N PHE A 170 13.02 -17.75 -26.57
CA PHE A 170 11.65 -17.22 -26.65
C PHE A 170 10.88 -17.40 -25.35
N ASP A 171 11.50 -17.92 -24.30
CA ASP A 171 10.85 -18.20 -23.04
C ASP A 171 11.32 -17.22 -21.96
N THR A 172 10.35 -16.73 -21.20
CA THR A 172 10.59 -15.93 -20.00
C THR A 172 10.53 -16.84 -18.79
N TYR A 173 11.58 -16.77 -17.98
CA TYR A 173 11.70 -17.51 -16.74
C TYR A 173 11.70 -16.53 -15.58
N PHE A 174 11.08 -16.91 -14.47
CA PHE A 174 11.13 -16.10 -13.27
C PHE A 174 11.06 -16.94 -12.00
N VAL A 175 11.67 -16.42 -10.95
CA VAL A 175 11.68 -17.02 -9.62
C VAL A 175 10.86 -16.16 -8.68
N THR A 176 10.12 -16.82 -7.81
CA THR A 176 9.39 -16.21 -6.73
C THR A 176 9.79 -16.79 -5.40
N ARG A 177 9.63 -15.99 -4.35
CA ARG A 177 9.66 -16.42 -2.96
C ARG A 177 8.24 -16.69 -2.50
N ILE A 178 8.03 -17.77 -1.77
CA ILE A 178 6.72 -18.18 -1.25
C ILE A 178 6.48 -17.49 0.09
N LEU A 179 5.37 -16.76 0.24
CA LEU A 179 5.03 -16.04 1.48
C LEU A 179 4.14 -16.85 2.44
N SER A 180 3.60 -17.98 2.00
CA SER A 180 2.70 -18.81 2.82
C SER A 180 3.47 -19.65 3.85
N HIS A 181 3.10 -19.50 5.14
CA HIS A 181 3.76 -20.17 6.27
C HIS A 181 3.50 -21.68 6.38
N ASN A 182 2.57 -22.24 5.60
CA ASN A 182 2.15 -23.64 5.76
C ASN A 182 3.02 -24.66 4.98
N HIS A 183 3.98 -24.22 4.17
CA HIS A 183 4.87 -25.12 3.43
C HIS A 183 6.31 -24.98 3.94
N GLN A 184 6.71 -25.92 4.81
CA GLN A 184 8.03 -25.91 5.47
C GLN A 184 9.21 -26.31 4.56
N ASN A 185 8.97 -26.80 3.33
CA ASN A 185 10.02 -27.46 2.54
C ASN A 185 10.52 -26.71 1.31
N ASN A 186 9.77 -25.77 0.72
CA ASN A 186 10.19 -25.04 -0.48
C ASN A 186 10.07 -23.53 -0.23
N GLN A 187 11.20 -22.81 -0.23
CA GLN A 187 11.21 -21.35 -0.01
C GLN A 187 10.97 -20.55 -1.29
N TYR A 188 11.28 -21.16 -2.44
CA TYR A 188 11.18 -20.54 -3.76
C TYR A 188 10.35 -21.39 -4.71
N ALA A 189 9.76 -20.74 -5.72
CA ALA A 189 9.11 -21.39 -6.83
C ALA A 189 9.61 -20.79 -8.14
N CYS A 190 9.80 -21.64 -9.15
CA CYS A 190 10.28 -21.23 -10.46
C CYS A 190 9.22 -21.45 -11.52
N PHE A 191 9.11 -20.48 -12.42
CA PHE A 191 8.10 -20.44 -13.45
C PHE A 191 8.70 -20.13 -14.81
N ARG A 192 8.07 -20.63 -15.86
CA ARG A 192 8.40 -20.37 -17.25
C ARG A 192 7.11 -20.14 -18.06
N PHE A 193 7.16 -19.22 -19.01
CA PHE A 193 6.13 -19.08 -20.02
C PHE A 193 6.73 -18.58 -21.34
N SER A 194 6.00 -18.79 -22.44
CA SER A 194 6.41 -18.30 -23.76
C SER A 194 6.25 -16.79 -23.83
N THR A 195 7.31 -16.08 -24.23
CA THR A 195 7.29 -14.61 -24.39
C THR A 195 6.27 -14.18 -25.45
N LYS A 196 5.98 -15.04 -26.43
CA LYS A 196 4.95 -14.81 -27.45
C LYS A 196 3.53 -14.80 -26.86
N GLU A 197 3.33 -15.48 -25.73
CA GLU A 197 2.03 -15.61 -25.07
C GLU A 197 1.79 -14.49 -24.04
N LYS A 198 2.75 -13.59 -23.82
CA LYS A 198 2.63 -12.50 -22.84
C LYS A 198 1.41 -11.60 -23.09
N SER A 199 1.00 -11.47 -24.35
CA SER A 199 -0.13 -10.63 -24.78
C SER A 199 -1.32 -11.44 -25.31
N SER A 200 -1.31 -12.77 -25.21
CA SER A 200 -2.46 -13.58 -25.62
C SER A 200 -3.48 -13.70 -24.50
N SER A 201 -4.74 -13.90 -24.89
CA SER A 201 -5.84 -14.19 -23.97
C SER A 201 -5.70 -15.54 -23.24
N SER A 202 -4.73 -16.35 -23.64
CA SER A 202 -4.36 -17.61 -22.99
C SER A 202 -2.85 -17.64 -22.72
N LEU A 203 -2.44 -18.14 -21.57
CA LEU A 203 -1.05 -18.25 -21.15
C LEU A 203 -0.79 -19.64 -20.56
N SER A 204 0.21 -20.36 -21.06
CA SER A 204 0.66 -21.61 -20.45
C SER A 204 1.84 -21.34 -19.51
N LEU A 205 1.57 -21.43 -18.20
CA LEU A 205 2.57 -21.22 -17.16
C LEU A 205 3.10 -22.57 -16.66
N TYR A 206 4.39 -22.81 -16.82
CA TYR A 206 5.08 -24.01 -16.37
C TYR A 206 5.70 -23.73 -15.00
N MET A 207 5.36 -24.53 -13.99
CA MET A 207 5.87 -24.42 -12.64
C MET A 207 6.79 -25.60 -12.31
N ALA A 208 7.95 -25.31 -11.71
CA ALA A 208 8.86 -26.30 -11.18
C ALA A 208 8.17 -27.17 -10.11
N THR A 209 8.56 -28.44 -10.02
CA THR A 209 8.08 -29.32 -8.94
C THR A 209 8.69 -28.95 -7.59
N ASP A 210 9.85 -28.30 -7.61
CA ASP A 210 10.59 -27.87 -6.43
C ASP A 210 11.40 -26.57 -6.64
N ASP A 211 12.15 -26.16 -5.62
CA ASP A 211 12.97 -24.94 -5.61
C ASP A 211 14.36 -25.10 -6.25
N SER A 212 14.67 -26.27 -6.85
CA SER A 212 15.88 -26.47 -7.66
C SER A 212 15.77 -25.78 -9.02
N CYS A 213 14.54 -25.55 -9.49
CA CYS A 213 14.25 -24.93 -10.78
C CYS A 213 14.78 -25.73 -11.98
N HIS A 214 15.11 -27.02 -11.81
CA HIS A 214 15.63 -27.86 -12.88
C HIS A 214 14.53 -28.27 -13.88
N ASP A 215 13.38 -28.66 -13.37
CA ASP A 215 12.30 -29.25 -14.18
C ASP A 215 11.62 -28.25 -15.13
N ILE A 216 11.82 -26.94 -14.95
CA ILE A 216 11.19 -25.89 -15.78
C ILE A 216 11.71 -25.89 -17.22
N TYR A 217 12.88 -26.48 -17.45
CA TYR A 217 13.44 -26.64 -18.79
C TYR A 217 12.72 -27.75 -19.58
N SER A 218 12.12 -28.72 -18.88
CA SER A 218 11.36 -29.84 -19.47
C SER A 218 9.85 -29.65 -19.33
N LYS A 219 9.16 -29.52 -20.47
CA LYS A 219 7.68 -29.42 -20.52
C LYS A 219 6.97 -30.62 -19.89
N HIS A 220 7.62 -31.78 -19.85
CA HIS A 220 7.03 -33.03 -19.33
C HIS A 220 7.16 -33.17 -17.81
N MET A 221 8.20 -32.57 -17.22
CA MET A 221 8.48 -32.66 -15.78
C MET A 221 7.82 -31.51 -15.01
N SER A 222 7.59 -30.38 -15.67
CA SER A 222 6.89 -29.24 -15.10
C SER A 222 5.40 -29.51 -14.87
N THR A 223 4.82 -28.86 -13.86
CA THR A 223 3.36 -28.71 -13.75
C THR A 223 2.92 -27.60 -14.69
N VAL A 224 2.01 -27.89 -15.62
CA VAL A 224 1.50 -26.89 -16.58
C VAL A 224 0.18 -26.33 -16.05
N ILE A 225 0.13 -25.02 -15.90
CA ILE A 225 -1.04 -24.26 -15.48
C ILE A 225 -1.48 -23.45 -16.69
N ASN A 226 -2.59 -23.86 -17.33
CA ASN A 226 -3.14 -23.10 -18.44
C ASN A 226 -4.08 -22.04 -17.90
N LEU A 227 -3.80 -20.80 -18.26
CA LEU A 227 -4.48 -19.61 -17.80
C LEU A 227 -5.23 -18.99 -18.97
N SER A 228 -6.43 -18.48 -18.72
CA SER A 228 -7.10 -17.56 -19.63
C SER A 228 -7.24 -16.22 -18.93
N THR A 229 -6.99 -15.14 -19.65
CA THR A 229 -7.37 -13.80 -19.20
C THR A 229 -8.84 -13.85 -18.86
N LYS A 230 -9.20 -13.44 -17.65
CA LYS A 230 -10.61 -13.25 -17.34
C LYS A 230 -11.10 -12.22 -18.37
N ASN A 231 -12.11 -12.58 -19.17
CA ASN A 231 -12.78 -11.66 -20.10
C ASN A 231 -13.54 -10.62 -19.27
N ASP A 232 -12.80 -9.79 -18.57
CA ASP A 232 -13.28 -8.52 -18.10
C ASP A 232 -13.03 -7.59 -19.27
N PRO A 233 -14.06 -7.03 -19.91
CA PRO A 233 -13.83 -5.96 -20.86
C PRO A 233 -13.07 -4.90 -20.08
N MET A 234 -11.75 -4.77 -20.31
CA MET A 234 -11.02 -3.58 -19.89
C MET A 234 -11.68 -2.46 -20.65
N ASN A 235 -12.66 -1.83 -20.01
CA ASN A 235 -13.38 -0.73 -20.56
C ASN A 235 -12.43 0.45 -20.43
N HIS A 236 -11.60 0.66 -21.45
CA HIS A 236 -10.64 1.76 -21.50
C HIS A 236 -11.37 3.13 -21.47
N ASP A 237 -12.70 3.13 -21.55
CA ASP A 237 -13.57 4.29 -21.39
C ASP A 237 -13.87 4.62 -19.91
N CYS A 238 -13.54 3.73 -18.96
CA CYS A 238 -13.69 3.99 -17.53
C CYS A 238 -12.51 4.78 -16.97
N ILE A 239 -12.58 6.12 -17.04
CA ILE A 239 -11.51 7.00 -16.60
C ILE A 239 -11.98 7.83 -15.40
N PHE A 240 -11.19 7.88 -14.33
CA PHE A 240 -11.42 8.79 -13.21
C PHE A 240 -11.14 10.25 -13.63
N PRO A 241 -11.88 11.23 -13.08
CA PRO A 241 -11.83 12.62 -13.52
C PRO A 241 -10.40 13.18 -13.45
N LYS A 242 -9.93 13.79 -14.55
CA LYS A 242 -8.55 14.30 -14.67
C LYS A 242 -8.24 15.41 -13.68
N GLU A 243 -9.28 16.13 -13.25
CA GLU A 243 -9.21 17.19 -12.25
C GLU A 243 -8.65 16.69 -10.92
N PHE A 244 -8.87 15.41 -10.59
CA PHE A 244 -8.39 14.83 -9.34
C PHE A 244 -7.00 14.22 -9.43
N GLN A 245 -6.50 13.98 -10.66
CA GLN A 245 -5.21 13.30 -10.90
C GLN A 245 -3.99 14.20 -10.66
N SER A 246 -4.18 15.52 -10.65
CA SER A 246 -3.10 16.49 -10.45
C SER A 246 -2.67 16.63 -8.98
N TYR A 247 -3.33 15.91 -8.07
CA TYR A 247 -3.24 16.16 -6.64
C TYR A 247 -3.01 14.89 -5.84
N GLU A 248 -2.28 15.05 -4.74
CA GLU A 248 -2.22 14.04 -3.68
C GLU A 248 -3.31 14.34 -2.65
N TRP A 249 -4.11 13.32 -2.37
CA TRP A 249 -5.24 13.42 -1.46
C TRP A 249 -4.89 12.76 -0.13
N TYR A 250 -5.30 13.35 0.98
CA TYR A 250 -4.99 12.88 2.32
C TYR A 250 -6.26 12.68 3.13
N SER A 251 -6.35 11.58 3.88
CA SER A 251 -7.41 11.43 4.89
C SER A 251 -7.29 12.53 5.95
N ILE A 252 -8.37 12.81 6.67
CA ILE A 252 -8.39 13.86 7.70
C ILE A 252 -7.26 13.69 8.72
N ASN A 253 -7.04 12.47 9.21
CA ASN A 253 -5.96 12.15 10.14
C ASN A 253 -4.57 11.99 9.47
N ARG A 254 -4.48 12.15 8.13
CA ARG A 254 -3.27 11.99 7.30
C ARG A 254 -2.60 10.62 7.38
N THR A 255 -3.32 9.59 7.81
CA THR A 255 -2.81 8.21 7.85
C THR A 255 -2.88 7.52 6.49
N ILE A 256 -3.82 7.94 5.62
CA ILE A 256 -4.01 7.38 4.29
C ILE A 256 -3.71 8.47 3.27
N ARG A 257 -2.81 8.15 2.35
CA ARG A 257 -2.54 8.97 1.17
C ARG A 257 -3.16 8.30 -0.05
N MET A 258 -3.94 9.06 -0.81
CA MET A 258 -4.64 8.59 -1.99
C MET A 258 -4.10 9.26 -3.26
N ILE A 259 -3.80 8.46 -4.27
CA ILE A 259 -3.32 8.89 -5.58
C ILE A 259 -4.33 8.40 -6.62
N ILE A 260 -4.87 9.33 -7.42
CA ILE A 260 -5.84 9.03 -8.48
C ILE A 260 -5.12 9.06 -9.82
N LYS A 261 -5.15 7.95 -10.56
CA LYS A 261 -4.65 7.79 -11.93
C LYS A 261 -5.84 7.69 -12.89
N ASN A 262 -5.58 7.42 -14.17
CA ASN A 262 -6.65 7.25 -15.17
C ASN A 262 -7.62 6.14 -14.80
N TYR A 263 -7.11 4.95 -14.49
CA TYR A 263 -7.93 3.75 -14.28
C TYR A 263 -7.92 3.28 -12.83
N ASP A 264 -6.99 3.81 -12.02
CA ASP A 264 -6.71 3.30 -10.68
C ASP A 264 -6.73 4.40 -9.62
N ILE A 265 -7.20 4.06 -8.42
CA ILE A 265 -7.01 4.84 -7.20
C ILE A 265 -6.19 4.00 -6.23
N GLU A 266 -5.01 4.50 -5.87
CA GLU A 266 -4.08 3.83 -4.96
C GLU A 266 -4.14 4.46 -3.57
N PHE A 267 -4.30 3.63 -2.53
CA PHE A 267 -4.32 4.05 -1.13
C PHE A 267 -3.06 3.56 -0.41
N ILE A 268 -2.13 4.49 -0.20
CA ILE A 268 -0.91 4.28 0.56
C ILE A 268 -1.24 4.37 2.06
N GLY A 269 -0.75 3.41 2.84
CA GLY A 269 -0.98 3.27 4.29
C GLY A 269 -1.90 2.11 4.66
N ILE A 270 -2.76 1.67 3.74
CA ILE A 270 -3.72 0.55 3.96
C ILE A 270 -3.65 -0.54 2.88
N ASN A 271 -2.63 -0.50 2.01
CA ASN A 271 -2.37 -1.42 0.90
C ASN A 271 -3.64 -1.83 0.12
N LYS A 272 -4.27 -0.83 -0.52
CA LYS A 272 -5.54 -1.00 -1.22
C LYS A 272 -5.51 -0.25 -2.56
N ARG A 273 -6.13 -0.83 -3.59
CA ARG A 273 -6.28 -0.23 -4.92
C ARG A 273 -7.71 -0.38 -5.42
N PHE A 274 -8.28 0.66 -6.02
CA PHE A 274 -9.52 0.58 -6.78
C PHE A 274 -9.23 0.68 -8.26
N HIS A 275 -9.80 -0.22 -9.06
CA HIS A 275 -9.70 -0.21 -10.51
C HIS A 275 -11.07 0.07 -11.12
N CYS A 276 -11.13 1.01 -12.06
CA CYS A 276 -12.35 1.43 -12.75
C CYS A 276 -12.82 0.34 -13.74
N GLN A 277 -14.05 -0.14 -13.61
CA GLN A 277 -14.65 -1.08 -14.58
C GLN A 277 -15.69 -0.40 -15.48
N GLU A 278 -16.54 0.44 -14.89
CA GLU A 278 -17.60 1.14 -15.64
C GLU A 278 -17.96 2.48 -14.99
N VAL A 279 -18.22 3.50 -15.82
CA VAL A 279 -18.81 4.78 -15.38
C VAL A 279 -20.33 4.67 -15.48
N ILE A 280 -21.01 4.65 -14.34
CA ILE A 280 -22.49 4.55 -14.31
C ILE A 280 -23.12 5.93 -14.41
N HIS A 281 -22.51 6.91 -13.73
CA HIS A 281 -23.00 8.28 -13.69
C HIS A 281 -21.84 9.22 -13.41
N SER A 282 -21.78 10.37 -14.09
CA SER A 282 -20.75 11.37 -13.85
C SER A 282 -21.31 12.77 -14.04
N GLU A 283 -21.51 13.47 -12.93
CA GLU A 283 -21.84 14.89 -12.88
C GLU A 283 -20.73 15.65 -12.14
N LYS A 284 -20.71 16.99 -12.24
CA LYS A 284 -19.66 17.83 -11.63
C LYS A 284 -19.44 17.61 -10.13
N SER A 285 -20.46 17.21 -9.39
CA SER A 285 -20.37 17.06 -7.93
C SER A 285 -20.49 15.62 -7.43
N ILE A 286 -21.03 14.72 -8.25
CA ILE A 286 -21.29 13.33 -7.89
C ILE A 286 -20.97 12.44 -9.08
N SER A 287 -20.09 11.47 -8.86
CA SER A 287 -19.76 10.45 -9.84
C SER A 287 -19.90 9.06 -9.21
N ILE A 288 -20.40 8.10 -9.98
CA ILE A 288 -20.62 6.72 -9.55
C ILE A 288 -19.95 5.79 -10.55
N TYR A 289 -19.12 4.90 -10.01
CA TYR A 289 -18.33 3.94 -10.75
C TYR A 289 -18.61 2.53 -10.24
N ARG A 290 -18.62 1.58 -11.16
CA ARG A 290 -18.40 0.18 -10.80
C ARG A 290 -16.89 -0.01 -10.75
N ILE A 291 -16.40 -0.50 -9.62
CA ILE A 291 -14.97 -0.69 -9.40
C ILE A 291 -14.67 -2.12 -8.97
N ARG A 292 -13.46 -2.55 -9.29
CA ARG A 292 -12.82 -3.69 -8.67
C ARG A 292 -11.89 -3.19 -7.58
N THR A 293 -12.15 -3.59 -6.35
CA THR A 293 -11.30 -3.33 -5.21
C THR A 293 -10.32 -4.47 -5.01
N LEU A 294 -9.04 -4.13 -4.96
CA LEU A 294 -7.95 -5.02 -4.58
C LEU A 294 -7.47 -4.63 -3.19
N THR A 295 -7.55 -5.55 -2.23
CA THR A 295 -7.02 -5.36 -0.87
C THR A 295 -6.04 -6.50 -0.60
N ASN A 296 -4.77 -6.18 -0.39
CA ASN A 296 -3.68 -7.15 -0.46
C ASN A 296 -3.70 -7.91 -1.79
N CYS A 297 -4.18 -9.15 -1.82
CA CYS A 297 -4.34 -9.95 -3.04
C CYS A 297 -5.79 -10.40 -3.30
N HIS A 298 -6.75 -9.92 -2.50
CA HIS A 298 -8.15 -10.26 -2.65
C HIS A 298 -8.87 -9.22 -3.51
N MET A 299 -9.55 -9.71 -4.54
CA MET A 299 -10.37 -8.89 -5.43
C MET A 299 -11.84 -9.00 -5.04
N LYS A 300 -12.53 -7.87 -4.99
CA LYS A 300 -13.99 -7.78 -4.85
C LYS A 300 -14.54 -6.71 -5.77
N GLU A 301 -15.78 -6.88 -6.22
CA GLU A 301 -16.48 -5.83 -6.98
C GLU A 301 -17.33 -4.98 -6.03
N GLU A 302 -17.24 -3.67 -6.19
CA GLU A 302 -17.95 -2.70 -5.36
C GLU A 302 -18.44 -1.53 -6.22
N CYS A 303 -19.45 -0.82 -5.74
CA CYS A 303 -19.80 0.49 -6.27
C CYS A 303 -19.03 1.57 -5.51
N LEU A 304 -18.39 2.46 -6.23
CA LEU A 304 -17.75 3.66 -5.70
C LEU A 304 -18.57 4.88 -6.06
N ARG A 305 -18.91 5.68 -5.06
CA ARG A 305 -19.50 7.00 -5.25
C ARG A 305 -18.51 8.05 -4.75
N ILE A 306 -18.15 8.97 -5.62
CA ILE A 306 -17.28 10.11 -5.32
C ILE A 306 -18.18 11.33 -5.23
N ILE A 307 -18.17 12.01 -4.09
CA ILE A 307 -18.86 13.29 -3.90
C ILE A 307 -17.81 14.38 -3.77
N GLN A 308 -17.77 15.30 -4.74
CA GLN A 308 -16.93 16.49 -4.66
C GLN A 308 -17.67 17.57 -3.84
N ARG A 309 -17.14 17.87 -2.66
CA ARG A 309 -17.69 18.91 -1.77
C ARG A 309 -17.17 20.29 -2.14
N THR A 310 -15.88 20.37 -2.44
CA THR A 310 -15.19 21.58 -2.89
C THR A 310 -14.11 21.20 -3.90
N SER A 311 -13.36 22.17 -4.44
CA SER A 311 -12.18 21.89 -5.28
C SER A 311 -11.09 21.09 -4.56
N ASN A 312 -11.08 21.09 -3.22
CA ASN A 312 -10.05 20.49 -2.39
C ASN A 312 -10.55 19.45 -1.38
N VAL A 313 -11.84 19.07 -1.43
CA VAL A 313 -12.44 18.05 -0.56
C VAL A 313 -13.33 17.12 -1.36
N ILE A 314 -13.08 15.82 -1.20
CA ILE A 314 -13.88 14.75 -1.78
C ILE A 314 -14.22 13.71 -0.72
N GLU A 315 -15.41 13.13 -0.84
CA GLU A 315 -15.84 12.01 0.00
C GLU A 315 -16.03 10.78 -0.87
N LEU A 316 -15.47 9.66 -0.42
CA LEU A 316 -15.64 8.37 -1.06
C LEU A 316 -16.66 7.54 -0.30
N TYR A 317 -17.60 6.95 -1.02
CA TYR A 317 -18.58 6.04 -0.48
C TYR A 317 -18.51 4.71 -1.22
N THR A 318 -18.53 3.61 -0.48
CA THR A 318 -18.45 2.26 -1.06
C THR A 318 -19.65 1.42 -0.69
N LYS A 319 -20.08 0.56 -1.62
CA LYS A 319 -21.12 -0.45 -1.43
C LYS A 319 -20.66 -1.77 -2.05
N SER A 320 -20.60 -2.83 -1.26
CA SER A 320 -20.30 -4.18 -1.75
C SER A 320 -21.39 -4.69 -2.70
N LEU A 321 -21.00 -5.31 -3.80
CA LEU A 321 -21.91 -5.98 -4.73
C LEU A 321 -22.08 -7.44 -4.29
N SER A 322 -23.27 -7.81 -3.81
CA SER A 322 -23.71 -9.19 -3.69
C SER A 322 -24.55 -9.59 -4.91
N ASN A 323 -24.42 -10.83 -5.38
CA ASN A 323 -25.03 -11.37 -6.61
C ASN A 323 -26.42 -10.76 -6.91
N GLY A 324 -26.50 -9.98 -8.00
CA GLY A 324 -27.75 -9.42 -8.55
C GLY A 324 -28.01 -7.93 -8.28
N ASN A 325 -27.25 -7.27 -7.40
CA ASN A 325 -27.40 -5.84 -7.17
C ASN A 325 -26.58 -5.03 -8.18
N ASN A 326 -27.19 -4.07 -8.88
CA ASN A 326 -26.48 -3.11 -9.71
C ASN A 326 -26.12 -1.86 -8.92
N CYS A 327 -25.07 -1.17 -9.36
CA CYS A 327 -24.80 0.18 -8.90
C CYS A 327 -25.88 1.11 -9.47
N SER A 328 -26.61 1.80 -8.60
CA SER A 328 -27.64 2.76 -9.02
C SER A 328 -27.40 4.13 -8.41
N TYR A 329 -27.80 5.15 -9.16
CA TYR A 329 -27.78 6.54 -8.72
C TYR A 329 -28.84 6.81 -7.65
N PHE A 330 -30.03 6.23 -7.81
CA PHE A 330 -31.22 6.58 -7.03
C PHE A 330 -31.32 5.90 -5.65
N ASN A 331 -30.66 4.76 -5.42
CA ASN A 331 -30.73 4.07 -4.11
C ASN A 331 -29.59 4.50 -3.19
N ASN A 332 -29.86 5.49 -2.34
CA ASN A 332 -28.90 5.99 -1.35
C ASN A 332 -28.70 5.08 -0.14
N GLU A 333 -29.58 4.10 0.09
CA GLU A 333 -29.70 3.46 1.42
C GLU A 333 -28.55 2.53 1.82
N ASN A 334 -27.62 2.18 0.92
CA ASN A 334 -26.61 1.14 1.19
C ASN A 334 -25.16 1.58 0.93
N TYR A 335 -24.90 2.87 0.72
CA TYR A 335 -23.52 3.36 0.58
C TYR A 335 -22.95 3.76 1.93
N SER A 336 -21.88 3.10 2.34
CA SER A 336 -21.13 3.46 3.55
C SER A 336 -20.08 4.51 3.22
N LEU A 337 -19.94 5.54 4.06
CA LEU A 337 -18.82 6.48 3.94
C LEU A 337 -17.54 5.66 4.14
N TYR A 338 -16.69 5.68 3.11
CA TYR A 338 -15.40 5.05 3.18
C TYR A 338 -14.41 5.95 3.91
N GLU A 339 -14.18 7.15 3.38
CA GLU A 339 -13.28 8.14 3.98
C GLU A 339 -13.47 9.53 3.34
N THR A 340 -13.16 10.58 4.09
CA THR A 340 -13.09 11.96 3.58
C THR A 340 -11.64 12.33 3.27
N PHE A 341 -11.38 12.76 2.04
CA PHE A 341 -10.06 13.17 1.60
C PHE A 341 -10.01 14.67 1.29
N PHE A 342 -8.87 15.29 1.58
CA PHE A 342 -8.59 16.68 1.22
C PHE A 342 -7.20 16.83 0.61
N THR A 343 -7.00 17.86 -0.21
CA THR A 343 -5.68 18.24 -0.75
C THR A 343 -5.27 19.63 -0.25
N LYS A 344 -3.96 19.84 -0.10
CA LYS A 344 -3.35 21.13 0.24
C LYS A 344 -3.12 22.04 -0.96
N SER A 345 -3.27 21.52 -2.18
CA SER A 345 -2.88 22.23 -3.41
C SER A 345 -3.94 23.25 -3.83
N PHE A 346 -4.04 24.35 -3.09
CA PHE A 346 -4.42 25.62 -3.68
C PHE A 346 -3.67 26.75 -2.98
N ALA A 347 -3.05 27.58 -3.81
CA ALA A 347 -2.68 28.97 -3.51
C ALA A 347 -3.91 29.88 -3.30
N ILE A 348 -5.05 29.29 -2.95
CA ILE A 348 -6.25 30.00 -2.51
C ILE A 348 -6.21 29.85 -1.00
N SER A 349 -5.97 30.95 -0.30
CA SER A 349 -6.26 31.07 1.12
C SER A 349 -7.65 30.51 1.36
N ASN A 350 -7.76 29.30 1.91
CA ASN A 350 -9.06 28.72 2.23
C ASN A 350 -9.57 29.48 3.45
N SER A 351 -10.21 30.61 3.17
CA SER A 351 -10.92 31.36 4.19
C SER A 351 -11.88 30.39 4.86
N CYS A 352 -11.78 30.26 6.18
CA CYS A 352 -12.81 29.67 7.00
C CYS A 352 -14.18 30.22 6.56
N PRO A 353 -15.28 29.47 6.73
CA PRO A 353 -16.59 29.94 6.32
C PRO A 353 -16.82 31.31 6.98
N THR A 354 -16.99 32.34 6.16
CA THR A 354 -16.69 33.71 6.57
C THR A 354 -17.53 34.17 7.76
N HIS A 355 -16.81 34.72 8.74
CA HIS A 355 -17.23 35.61 9.84
C HIS A 355 -18.31 35.11 10.80
N ILE A 356 -18.14 33.93 11.38
CA ILE A 356 -19.07 33.48 12.43
C ILE A 356 -18.38 33.49 13.79
N GLY A 357 -18.93 34.27 14.72
CA GLY A 357 -18.54 34.32 16.11
C GLY A 357 -19.65 33.73 17.00
N TYR A 358 -19.33 32.69 17.76
CA TYR A 358 -20.25 32.10 18.74
C TYR A 358 -19.75 32.35 20.16
N LEU A 359 -20.63 32.91 21.01
CA LEU A 359 -20.48 32.82 22.46
C LEU A 359 -21.02 31.47 22.90
N ILE A 360 -20.11 30.57 23.25
CA ILE A 360 -20.40 29.21 23.70
C ILE A 360 -20.45 29.20 25.23
N TYR A 361 -21.56 28.70 25.78
CA TYR A 361 -21.68 28.44 27.21
C TYR A 361 -21.62 26.93 27.46
N GLN A 362 -20.66 26.52 28.29
CA GLN A 362 -20.60 25.13 28.74
C GLN A 362 -21.61 24.94 29.87
N SER A 363 -22.64 24.11 29.65
CA SER A 363 -23.57 23.71 30.69
C SER A 363 -22.93 22.61 31.54
N ASN A 364 -22.23 22.99 32.60
CA ASN A 364 -21.94 22.02 33.66
C ASN A 364 -23.23 21.80 34.47
N THR A 365 -23.58 20.53 34.66
CA THR A 365 -24.69 20.07 35.52
C THR A 365 -24.42 20.29 37.01
N ASP A 366 -23.24 20.80 37.38
CA ASP A 366 -22.92 21.15 38.77
C ASP A 366 -23.44 22.54 39.11
N TYR A 367 -24.55 22.55 39.87
CA TYR A 367 -25.35 23.70 40.30
C TYR A 367 -24.59 24.82 41.06
N TYR A 368 -23.27 24.71 41.25
CA TYR A 368 -22.45 25.66 42.01
C TYR A 368 -21.16 26.13 41.32
N LEU A 369 -20.86 25.73 40.08
CA LEU A 369 -19.65 26.16 39.38
C LEU A 369 -19.92 27.24 38.31
N LYS A 370 -19.28 28.39 38.51
CA LYS A 370 -19.26 29.60 37.66
C LYS A 370 -19.31 29.26 36.16
N ARG A 371 -20.35 29.73 35.44
CA ARG A 371 -20.47 29.63 33.97
C ARG A 371 -19.20 30.15 33.30
N LYS A 372 -18.42 29.26 32.67
CA LYS A 372 -17.31 29.65 31.79
C LYS A 372 -17.90 29.95 30.41
N SER A 373 -17.62 31.13 29.88
CA SER A 373 -17.98 31.52 28.51
C SER A 373 -16.75 31.40 27.62
N PHE A 374 -16.89 30.66 26.54
CA PHE A 374 -15.90 30.56 25.48
C PHE A 374 -16.38 31.38 24.28
N LEU A 375 -15.46 32.01 23.58
CA LEU A 375 -15.71 32.65 22.30
C LEU A 375 -14.99 31.84 21.24
N MET A 376 -15.77 31.22 20.36
CA MET A 376 -15.27 30.60 19.14
C MET A 376 -15.42 31.61 18.01
N SER A 377 -14.32 32.03 17.41
CA SER A 377 -14.29 32.89 16.25
C SER A 377 -13.70 32.16 15.05
N VAL A 378 -14.44 32.16 13.95
CA VAL A 378 -14.08 31.48 12.70
C VAL A 378 -13.84 32.55 11.64
N GLY A 379 -12.60 32.69 11.19
CA GLY A 379 -12.26 33.64 10.12
C GLY A 379 -12.35 35.13 10.49
N CYS A 380 -12.35 35.48 11.79
CA CYS A 380 -12.49 36.88 12.24
C CYS A 380 -11.19 37.68 12.26
N ASP A 381 -10.18 37.26 13.02
CA ASP A 381 -8.90 37.98 13.12
C ASP A 381 -8.03 37.73 11.89
N ASN A 382 -8.10 36.50 11.38
CA ASN A 382 -7.49 36.07 10.14
C ASN A 382 -8.49 35.15 9.46
N LYS A 383 -8.75 35.38 8.17
CA LYS A 383 -9.69 34.59 7.37
C LYS A 383 -9.39 33.10 7.39
N GLU A 384 -8.16 32.69 7.66
CA GLU A 384 -7.71 31.29 7.67
C GLU A 384 -7.69 30.65 9.07
N LYS A 385 -8.08 31.37 10.12
CA LYS A 385 -7.95 30.89 11.50
C LYS A 385 -9.29 30.60 12.17
N LEU A 386 -9.30 29.49 12.88
CA LEU A 386 -10.25 29.19 13.94
C LEU A 386 -9.58 29.52 15.28
N ILE A 387 -10.22 30.35 16.10
CA ILE A 387 -9.71 30.73 17.42
C ILE A 387 -10.78 30.43 18.46
N ILE A 388 -10.40 29.67 19.49
CA ILE A 388 -11.21 29.47 20.68
C ILE A 388 -10.52 30.21 21.82
N SER A 389 -11.20 31.22 22.36
CA SER A 389 -10.71 32.02 23.48
C SER A 389 -11.64 31.89 24.68
N GLN A 390 -11.07 31.92 25.88
CA GLN A 390 -11.84 31.94 27.12
C GLN A 390 -11.78 33.34 27.73
N LYS A 391 -12.93 33.87 28.17
CA LYS A 391 -12.97 35.09 28.97
C LYS A 391 -12.72 34.72 30.44
N GLN A 392 -11.64 35.23 31.03
CA GLN A 392 -11.42 35.14 32.49
C GLN A 392 -12.24 36.23 33.20
N LYS A 393 -12.69 35.92 34.43
CA LYS A 393 -13.68 36.73 35.16
C LYS A 393 -13.14 38.10 35.61
N ASP A 394 -11.81 38.25 35.68
CA ASP A 394 -11.16 39.35 36.38
C ASP A 394 -10.20 40.17 35.49
N LEU A 395 -10.12 39.87 34.19
CA LEU A 395 -9.28 40.57 33.22
C LEU A 395 -10.07 40.87 31.95
N GLU A 396 -9.93 42.07 31.38
CA GLU A 396 -10.40 42.35 30.02
C GLU A 396 -9.63 41.55 28.96
N HIS A 397 -8.54 40.87 29.36
CA HIS A 397 -7.76 40.01 28.50
C HIS A 397 -8.41 38.64 28.25
N ARG A 398 -8.52 38.30 26.97
CA ARG A 398 -8.94 36.97 26.50
C ARG A 398 -7.70 36.09 26.33
N SER A 399 -7.66 34.95 27.00
CA SER A 399 -6.63 33.94 26.77
C SER A 399 -7.06 33.08 25.57
N VAL A 400 -6.23 33.06 24.51
CA VAL A 400 -6.40 32.13 23.39
C VAL A 400 -6.07 30.73 23.89
N MET A 401 -7.09 29.86 23.90
CA MET A 401 -6.94 28.46 24.31
C MET A 401 -6.54 27.57 23.14
N GLN A 402 -7.05 27.89 21.95
CA GLN A 402 -6.80 27.11 20.75
C GLN A 402 -6.72 28.03 19.53
N SER A 403 -5.76 27.76 18.65
CA SER A 403 -5.60 28.43 17.37
C SER A 403 -5.29 27.40 16.32
N ASP A 404 -6.23 27.22 15.39
CA ASP A 404 -6.17 26.23 14.34
C ASP A 404 -6.27 26.90 12.97
N ILE A 405 -5.73 26.22 11.97
CA ILE A 405 -5.75 26.67 10.57
C ILE A 405 -6.88 25.96 9.86
N CYS A 406 -7.77 26.70 9.23
CA CYS A 406 -8.82 26.16 8.39
C CYS A 406 -8.20 25.61 7.10
N LEU A 407 -8.45 24.34 6.83
CA LEU A 407 -7.98 23.67 5.62
C LEU A 407 -9.07 23.62 4.55
N ALA A 408 -10.34 23.44 4.94
CA ALA A 408 -11.47 23.43 4.02
C ALA A 408 -12.79 23.61 4.75
N SER A 409 -13.82 24.11 4.06
CA SER A 409 -15.19 24.19 4.59
C SER A 409 -16.26 24.08 3.51
N TRP A 410 -17.41 23.52 3.87
CA TRP A 410 -18.59 23.45 3.02
C TRP A 410 -19.87 23.37 3.86
N GLN A 411 -21.02 23.48 3.22
CA GLN A 411 -22.33 23.32 3.85
C GLN A 411 -23.08 22.13 3.28
N SER A 412 -23.97 21.54 4.08
CA SER A 412 -24.94 20.56 3.61
C SER A 412 -25.88 21.17 2.55
N LYS A 413 -26.51 20.34 1.72
CA LYS A 413 -27.40 20.80 0.63
C LYS A 413 -28.59 21.63 1.14
N ASP A 414 -29.06 21.36 2.35
CA ASP A 414 -30.13 22.09 3.03
C ASP A 414 -29.63 23.32 3.81
N HIS A 415 -28.33 23.65 3.71
CA HIS A 415 -27.66 24.73 4.44
C HIS A 415 -27.78 24.67 5.97
N SER A 416 -28.22 23.54 6.52
CA SER A 416 -28.44 23.41 7.97
C SER A 416 -27.17 23.10 8.75
N THR A 417 -26.22 22.41 8.12
CA THR A 417 -25.00 21.91 8.77
C THR A 417 -23.77 22.45 8.04
N THR A 418 -22.84 23.02 8.79
CA THR A 418 -21.54 23.46 8.26
C THR A 418 -20.46 22.49 8.68
N TYR A 419 -19.58 22.15 7.75
CA TYR A 419 -18.43 21.27 7.94
C TYR A 419 -17.14 22.08 7.76
N LEU A 420 -16.16 21.82 8.63
CA LEU A 420 -14.88 22.49 8.67
C LEU A 420 -13.78 21.47 8.96
N ILE A 421 -12.80 21.37 8.06
CA ILE A 421 -11.55 20.65 8.33
C ILE A 421 -10.55 21.68 8.86
N ALA A 422 -10.05 21.44 10.07
CA ALA A 422 -9.08 22.30 10.74
C ALA A 422 -7.81 21.53 11.09
N GLN A 423 -6.69 22.24 11.20
CA GLN A 423 -5.42 21.69 11.67
C GLN A 423 -4.95 22.46 12.90
N SER A 424 -4.69 21.72 13.98
CA SER A 424 -4.15 22.33 15.18
C SER A 424 -2.73 22.80 14.97
N LYS A 425 -2.45 24.06 15.32
CA LYS A 425 -1.09 24.61 15.27
C LYS A 425 -0.15 23.94 16.28
N PHE A 426 -0.69 23.41 17.38
CA PHE A 426 0.11 22.83 18.46
C PHE A 426 0.48 21.37 18.19
N SER A 427 -0.48 20.55 17.77
CA SER A 427 -0.24 19.11 17.55
C SER A 427 0.02 18.75 16.08
N ASN A 428 -0.17 19.69 15.15
CA ASN A 428 -0.25 19.44 13.71
C ASN A 428 -1.35 18.43 13.30
N ALA A 429 -2.19 17.98 14.22
CA ALA A 429 -3.28 17.05 13.93
C ALA A 429 -4.41 17.77 13.19
N SER A 430 -4.97 17.10 12.19
CA SER A 430 -6.12 17.56 11.44
C SER A 430 -7.38 16.82 11.90
N TYR A 431 -8.50 17.52 11.97
CA TYR A 431 -9.79 17.00 12.45
C TYR A 431 -10.94 17.67 11.72
N CYS A 432 -12.11 17.03 11.75
CA CYS A 432 -13.33 17.57 11.16
C CYS A 432 -14.32 18.01 12.23
N LEU A 433 -14.73 19.26 12.14
CA LEU A 433 -15.82 19.84 12.91
C LEU A 433 -17.05 19.90 12.02
N SER A 434 -18.15 19.35 12.50
CA SER A 434 -19.47 19.58 11.93
C SER A 434 -20.33 20.28 12.96
N PHE A 435 -21.06 21.31 12.54
CA PHE A 435 -21.91 22.05 13.45
C PHE A 435 -23.21 22.50 12.80
N LYS A 436 -24.27 22.46 13.62
CA LYS A 436 -25.63 22.86 13.26
C LYS A 436 -26.14 23.85 14.31
N ILE A 437 -26.79 24.92 13.84
CA ILE A 437 -27.44 25.90 14.72
C ILE A 437 -28.95 25.63 14.68
N THR A 438 -29.54 25.32 15.82
CA THR A 438 -31.00 25.21 15.98
C THR A 438 -31.44 25.98 17.20
N ASN A 439 -32.30 26.99 17.06
CA ASN A 439 -32.90 27.72 18.19
C ASN A 439 -31.86 28.20 19.24
N GLU A 440 -30.76 28.84 18.80
CA GLU A 440 -29.63 29.27 19.67
C GLU A 440 -28.85 28.13 20.37
N VAL A 441 -29.00 26.89 19.89
CA VAL A 441 -28.18 25.74 20.30
C VAL A 441 -27.21 25.41 19.18
N LEU A 442 -25.92 25.42 19.51
CA LEU A 442 -24.86 24.95 18.63
C LEU A 442 -24.56 23.50 19.00
N ILE A 443 -24.87 22.60 18.07
CA ILE A 443 -24.52 21.19 18.19
C ILE A 443 -23.22 21.00 17.43
N CYS A 444 -22.16 20.62 18.11
CA CYS A 444 -20.86 20.34 17.50
C CYS A 444 -20.58 18.83 17.59
N ASN A 445 -20.16 18.24 16.47
CA ASN A 445 -19.60 16.90 16.46
C ASN A 445 -18.15 16.97 15.94
N ASN A 446 -17.22 16.45 16.74
CA ASN A 446 -15.83 16.29 16.35
C ASN A 446 -15.60 14.82 16.02
N SER A 447 -15.25 14.51 14.78
CA SER A 447 -15.00 13.13 14.39
C SER A 447 -13.86 13.04 13.38
N ASN A 448 -13.27 11.85 13.32
CA ASN A 448 -12.17 11.55 12.40
C ASN A 448 -12.62 11.50 10.92
N GLY A 449 -13.93 11.45 10.66
CA GLY A 449 -14.55 11.56 9.33
C GLY A 449 -15.56 12.71 9.30
N CYS A 450 -15.79 13.37 8.17
CA CYS A 450 -16.81 14.42 8.10
C CYS A 450 -18.20 13.83 7.88
N SER A 451 -18.79 13.18 8.88
CA SER A 451 -20.18 12.73 8.83
C SER A 451 -20.99 13.25 10.01
N PHE A 452 -22.18 13.78 9.71
CA PHE A 452 -23.17 14.15 10.72
C PHE A 452 -24.13 12.99 10.90
N ASN A 453 -23.67 11.93 11.59
CA ASN A 453 -24.56 10.86 12.02
C ASN A 453 -25.12 11.21 13.40
N ASN A 454 -26.43 11.30 13.52
CA ASN A 454 -27.15 11.42 14.80
C ASN A 454 -26.94 10.20 15.73
N HIS A 455 -26.23 9.18 15.26
CA HIS A 455 -25.85 7.96 15.98
C HIS A 455 -24.35 7.85 16.27
N ALA A 456 -23.57 8.93 16.09
CA ALA A 456 -22.19 8.95 16.62
C ALA A 456 -22.25 8.73 18.14
N ASP A 457 -21.39 7.86 18.67
CA ASP A 457 -21.30 7.56 20.10
C ASP A 457 -21.45 8.84 20.94
N ASP A 458 -22.30 8.80 21.98
CA ASP A 458 -22.68 9.93 22.87
C ASP A 458 -21.49 10.75 23.43
N LYS A 459 -20.25 10.29 23.22
CA LYS A 459 -19.01 10.93 23.65
C LYS A 459 -18.44 11.97 22.66
N THR A 460 -18.85 12.00 21.39
CA THR A 460 -18.27 12.94 20.39
C THR A 460 -19.14 14.16 20.11
N ILE A 461 -20.41 14.12 20.53
CA ILE A 461 -21.37 15.20 20.34
C ILE A 461 -21.31 16.11 21.57
N SER A 462 -20.88 17.35 21.35
CA SER A 462 -20.92 18.40 22.37
C SER A 462 -22.05 19.37 22.04
N ILE A 463 -23.02 19.48 22.93
CA ILE A 463 -24.14 20.42 22.82
C ILE A 463 -23.81 21.66 23.63
N TYR A 464 -23.87 22.82 22.99
CA TYR A 464 -23.61 24.10 23.61
C TYR A 464 -24.82 25.02 23.42
N SER A 465 -25.18 25.79 24.46
CA SER A 465 -25.98 26.98 24.19
C SER A 465 -25.06 28.03 23.60
N ALA A 466 -25.48 28.60 22.48
CA ALA A 466 -24.66 29.50 21.70
C ALA A 466 -25.46 30.71 21.25
N ARG A 467 -24.99 31.89 21.62
CA ARG A 467 -25.53 33.13 21.07
C ARG A 467 -24.67 33.55 19.88
N LEU A 468 -25.31 33.71 18.73
CA LEU A 468 -24.67 34.33 17.57
C LEU A 468 -24.31 35.77 17.96
N ILE A 469 -23.04 36.13 17.86
CA ILE A 469 -22.59 37.52 17.98
C ILE A 469 -22.30 38.03 16.58
N ASN A 470 -22.58 39.32 16.37
CA ASN A 470 -22.32 40.00 15.10
C ASN A 470 -20.89 39.72 14.58
N PRO A 471 -20.74 39.58 13.24
CA PRO A 471 -19.61 38.95 12.59
C PRO A 471 -18.38 39.86 12.72
N CYS A 472 -17.48 39.53 13.63
CA CYS A 472 -16.15 40.15 13.75
C CYS A 472 -16.09 41.66 14.04
N SER A 473 -17.21 42.30 14.42
CA SER A 473 -17.22 43.70 14.85
C SER A 473 -16.87 43.85 16.33
N GLN A 474 -15.57 43.78 16.62
CA GLN A 474 -14.88 44.60 17.62
C GLN A 474 -13.37 44.34 17.50
N SER A 475 -12.74 44.94 16.49
CA SER A 475 -11.39 45.45 16.67
C SER A 475 -11.46 46.60 17.68
N GLN A 476 -11.60 46.29 18.97
CA GLN A 476 -11.03 47.19 19.96
C GLN A 476 -9.52 47.09 19.76
N GLN A 477 -8.96 48.11 19.10
CA GLN A 477 -7.57 48.47 19.22
C GLN A 477 -7.23 48.51 20.73
N LEU A 478 -6.67 47.42 21.25
CA LEU A 478 -5.72 47.54 22.34
C LEU A 478 -4.41 47.93 21.66
N SER A 479 -4.28 49.23 21.46
CA SER A 479 -3.01 49.89 21.25
C SER A 479 -1.98 49.29 22.22
N LEU A 480 -0.96 48.63 21.67
CA LEU A 480 0.33 48.55 22.34
C LEU A 480 0.82 49.98 22.55
N ASN A 481 0.63 50.51 23.75
CA ASN A 481 1.44 51.58 24.30
C ASN A 481 1.37 51.43 25.83
N TYR A 482 2.53 51.58 26.48
CA TYR A 482 2.86 51.27 27.88
C TYR A 482 3.28 49.83 28.17
N LEU A 483 4.54 49.49 27.90
CA LEU A 483 5.60 49.49 28.92
C LEU A 483 6.94 49.07 28.26
N LEU A 484 7.69 50.04 27.78
CA LEU A 484 9.15 49.95 27.67
C LEU A 484 9.70 51.08 28.52
N LEU A 485 10.03 50.76 29.77
CA LEU A 485 11.00 51.43 30.63
C LEU A 485 10.91 50.76 32.00
N PHE A 486 11.79 49.79 32.23
CA PHE A 486 12.76 49.81 33.32
C PHE A 486 13.62 48.55 33.23
N THR A 487 14.81 48.75 32.69
CA THR A 487 15.94 47.84 32.80
C THR A 487 16.59 48.00 34.18
N THR A 488 17.04 46.86 34.71
CA THR A 488 18.03 46.65 35.80
C THR A 488 17.58 46.91 37.26
N ILE A 489 17.67 45.87 38.11
CA ILE A 489 18.65 45.72 39.23
C ILE A 489 18.20 44.61 40.24
N PHE A 490 19.06 43.58 40.33
CA PHE A 490 19.46 42.72 41.48
C PHE A 490 18.63 41.53 42.02
N PHE A 491 19.23 40.34 41.79
CA PHE A 491 19.69 39.30 42.73
C PHE A 491 18.74 38.59 43.73
N SER A 492 18.69 37.25 43.56
CA SER A 492 18.93 36.19 44.56
C SER A 492 18.10 36.19 45.87
N MET A 493 17.38 35.10 46.10
CA MET A 493 17.80 34.14 47.14
C MET A 493 17.14 32.76 46.96
N ASN A 494 18.01 31.76 47.13
CA ASN A 494 17.74 30.34 47.31
C ASN A 494 16.92 30.03 48.57
N ASN A 495 16.24 28.88 48.51
CA ASN A 495 15.98 27.90 49.56
C ASN A 495 15.10 28.24 50.77
N ILE A 496 14.26 27.24 51.09
CA ILE A 496 13.84 26.65 52.39
C ILE A 496 12.43 26.08 52.10
N ARG A 497 12.13 24.78 52.13
CA ARG A 497 12.79 23.58 52.60
C ARG A 497 12.26 22.37 51.83
#